data_AF-A0A0K8TWM9-F1
#
_entry.id   AF-A0A0K8TWM9-F1
#
_cell.length_a   1.000
_cell.length_b   1.000
_cell.length_c   1.000
_cell.angle_alpha   90.00
_cell.angle_beta   90.00
_cell.angle_gamma   90.00
#
_symmetry.space_group_name_H-M   'P 1'
#
loop_
_entity.id
_entity.type
_entity.pdbx_description
1 polymer ?
#
loop_
_entity_poly.entity_id
_entity_poly.type
_entity_poly.pdbx_seq_one_letter_code
_entity_poly.pdbx_strand_id
1 'polypeptide(L)'
;MALTALVQRLLEKRCVVFMGADDNYLLLNGQEGFGGFHDVGTSAESGNLRLKHVLSYDEIKLSAFLSVSSHTEFLNDGNRFNCGVIEEDKSKIEPSGVIVGMIGGRFEVPDVMEWQDIVITPTQNTKAHGYGYNISELEQTDKRIVGYRQLWTSFYEAHDQLFEQVCALDTPRYYKVPNTEFIFDNVLMKRRYAISFDTLLLEANVRGALADNQVYLHVVGFGLGVWRIVQHQYKIFLATFGERLLTLAPRLTHIDVVQFSHFKENACGVLYDGAVLTTETHPRGGIKILINNRNPAQKLPAEYESALIVES
;
A
#
# COMPACT_ATOMS: atom_id res chain seq x y z
N MET A 1 13.02 -21.98 9.12
CA MET A 1 13.18 -21.21 7.87
C MET A 1 14.07 -20.02 8.17
N ALA A 2 15.08 -19.72 7.35
CA ALA A 2 15.87 -18.49 7.50
C ALA A 2 15.07 -17.27 7.02
N LEU A 3 15.44 -16.06 7.43
CA LEU A 3 14.75 -14.83 7.01
C LEU A 3 14.74 -14.66 5.49
N THR A 4 15.87 -14.91 4.82
CA THR A 4 15.97 -14.83 3.35
C THR A 4 15.06 -15.84 2.66
N ALA A 5 14.93 -17.05 3.21
CA ALA A 5 14.02 -18.07 2.70
C ALA A 5 12.55 -17.68 2.90
N LEU A 6 12.21 -16.96 3.97
CA LEU A 6 10.88 -16.39 4.17
C LEU A 6 10.59 -15.32 3.11
N VAL A 7 11.50 -14.37 2.90
CA VAL A 7 11.33 -13.33 1.88
C VAL A 7 11.19 -13.95 0.48
N GLN A 8 12.05 -14.91 0.13
CA GLN A 8 11.95 -15.64 -1.14
C GLN A 8 10.57 -16.31 -1.30
N ARG A 9 10.08 -16.96 -0.24
CA ARG A 9 8.76 -17.58 -0.24
C ARG A 9 7.64 -16.58 -0.49
N LEU A 10 7.68 -15.41 0.16
CA LEU A 10 6.70 -14.34 -0.03
C LEU A 10 6.67 -13.78 -1.47
N LEU A 11 7.73 -14.01 -2.26
CA LEU A 11 7.79 -13.64 -3.67
C LEU A 11 7.35 -14.81 -4.57
N GLU A 12 7.87 -16.02 -4.35
CA GLU A 12 7.68 -17.17 -5.24
C GLU A 12 6.34 -17.89 -5.10
N LYS A 13 5.64 -17.74 -3.97
CA LYS A 13 4.40 -18.49 -3.70
C LYS A 13 3.14 -17.64 -3.88
N ARG A 14 3.29 -16.45 -4.46
CA ARG A 14 2.15 -15.60 -4.83
C ARG A 14 1.36 -16.23 -5.97
N CYS A 15 0.07 -15.94 -5.99
CA CYS A 15 -0.74 -16.17 -7.18
C CYS A 15 -0.37 -15.14 -8.25
N VAL A 16 -0.56 -15.50 -9.52
CA VAL A 16 -0.49 -14.55 -10.64
C VAL A 16 -1.64 -13.54 -10.53
N VAL A 17 -2.83 -14.03 -10.15
CA VAL A 17 -4.01 -13.20 -9.85
C VAL A 17 -4.55 -13.61 -8.49
N PHE A 18 -4.93 -12.63 -7.67
CA PHE A 18 -5.65 -12.84 -6.41
C PHE A 18 -6.50 -11.61 -6.11
N MET A 19 -7.82 -11.69 -6.34
CA MET A 19 -8.68 -10.50 -6.31
C MET A 19 -10.15 -10.77 -6.00
N GLY A 20 -10.87 -9.70 -5.63
CA GLY A 20 -12.31 -9.72 -5.34
C GLY A 20 -12.64 -10.34 -3.99
N ALA A 21 -13.91 -10.23 -3.59
CA ALA A 21 -14.42 -10.77 -2.31
C ALA A 21 -14.49 -12.30 -2.26
N ASP A 22 -14.58 -12.97 -3.41
CA ASP A 22 -14.60 -14.44 -3.50
C ASP A 22 -13.20 -15.06 -3.62
N ASP A 23 -12.13 -14.28 -3.49
CA ASP A 23 -10.76 -14.74 -3.72
C ASP A 23 -10.56 -15.40 -5.09
N ASN A 24 -10.97 -14.74 -6.18
CA ASN A 24 -10.66 -15.25 -7.52
C ASN A 24 -9.15 -15.30 -7.70
N TYR A 25 -8.62 -16.46 -8.10
CA TYR A 25 -7.19 -16.69 -8.20
C TYR A 25 -6.77 -17.36 -9.51
N LEU A 26 -5.55 -17.05 -9.93
CA LEU A 26 -4.77 -17.78 -10.93
C LEU A 26 -3.42 -18.15 -10.28
N LEU A 27 -3.16 -19.43 -10.11
CA LEU A 27 -1.91 -19.94 -9.56
C LEU A 27 -0.80 -19.94 -10.61
N LEU A 28 0.47 -19.98 -10.17
CA LEU A 28 1.64 -20.03 -11.06
C LEU A 28 1.68 -21.25 -12.00
N ASN A 29 0.98 -22.33 -11.64
CA ASN A 29 0.85 -23.52 -12.48
C ASN A 29 -0.29 -23.42 -13.50
N GLY A 30 -0.94 -22.26 -13.63
CA GLY A 30 -2.05 -22.02 -14.55
C GLY A 30 -3.43 -22.45 -14.03
N GLN A 31 -3.53 -22.93 -12.79
CA GLN A 31 -4.82 -23.31 -12.23
C GLN A 31 -5.60 -22.10 -11.73
N GLU A 32 -6.88 -22.09 -12.05
CA GLU A 32 -7.82 -21.03 -11.69
C GLU A 32 -8.88 -21.53 -10.72
N GLY A 33 -9.43 -20.62 -9.94
CA GLY A 33 -10.53 -20.92 -9.03
C GLY A 33 -10.93 -19.71 -8.20
N PHE A 34 -11.76 -19.97 -7.19
CA PHE A 34 -12.19 -18.97 -6.21
C PHE A 34 -12.32 -19.63 -4.83
N GLY A 35 -12.18 -18.85 -3.76
CA GLY A 35 -12.32 -19.30 -2.39
C GLY A 35 -11.23 -20.25 -1.89
N GLY A 36 -11.44 -20.82 -0.70
CA GLY A 36 -10.55 -21.84 -0.10
C GLY A 36 -9.26 -21.31 0.53
N PHE A 37 -8.93 -20.02 0.38
CA PHE A 37 -7.71 -19.45 0.96
C PHE A 37 -7.73 -19.34 2.49
N HIS A 38 -8.91 -19.33 3.12
CA HIS A 38 -9.04 -19.41 4.58
C HIS A 38 -8.52 -20.74 5.16
N ASP A 39 -8.52 -21.81 4.36
CA ASP A 39 -8.08 -23.14 4.82
C ASP A 39 -6.57 -23.32 4.69
N VAL A 40 -5.87 -22.48 3.90
CA VAL A 40 -4.43 -22.61 3.62
C VAL A 40 -3.62 -22.48 4.90
N GLY A 41 -2.82 -23.50 5.22
CA GLY A 41 -2.03 -23.55 6.47
C GLY A 41 -2.80 -24.07 7.68
N THR A 42 -4.05 -24.49 7.52
CA THR A 42 -4.83 -25.21 8.53
C THR A 42 -4.87 -26.71 8.24
N SER A 43 -5.52 -27.50 9.10
CA SER A 43 -5.76 -28.93 8.83
C SER A 43 -6.77 -29.18 7.70
N ALA A 44 -7.54 -28.16 7.30
CA ALA A 44 -8.51 -28.24 6.21
C ALA A 44 -7.90 -27.98 4.82
N GLU A 45 -6.62 -27.59 4.74
CA GLU A 45 -5.99 -27.28 3.45
C GLU A 45 -6.06 -28.48 2.48
N SER A 46 -6.37 -28.20 1.22
CA SER A 46 -6.66 -29.25 0.24
C SER A 46 -6.21 -28.88 -1.18
N GLY A 47 -6.11 -29.89 -2.04
CA GLY A 47 -5.71 -29.71 -3.44
C GLY A 47 -4.39 -28.95 -3.60
N ASN A 48 -4.41 -27.90 -4.43
CA ASN A 48 -3.28 -27.01 -4.67
C ASN A 48 -3.26 -25.77 -3.77
N LEU A 49 -4.35 -25.52 -3.02
CA LEU A 49 -4.43 -24.50 -1.98
C LEU A 49 -3.89 -25.08 -0.67
N ARG A 50 -2.58 -25.35 -0.68
CA ARG A 50 -1.83 -25.82 0.49
C ARG A 50 -0.70 -24.85 0.75
N LEU A 51 -0.34 -24.67 2.01
CA LEU A 51 0.73 -23.76 2.43
C LEU A 51 2.05 -24.07 1.71
N LYS A 52 2.33 -25.33 1.39
CA LYS A 52 3.51 -25.69 0.59
C LYS A 52 3.57 -25.03 -0.81
N HIS A 53 2.43 -24.68 -1.39
CA HIS A 53 2.28 -24.26 -2.78
C HIS A 53 1.90 -22.78 -2.92
N VAL A 54 1.13 -22.25 -1.98
CA VAL A 54 0.63 -20.87 -1.99
C VAL A 54 0.87 -20.20 -0.64
N LEU A 55 0.67 -18.88 -0.60
CA LEU A 55 0.67 -18.11 0.64
C LEU A 55 -0.64 -18.30 1.40
N SER A 56 -0.55 -18.44 2.73
CA SER A 56 -1.69 -18.24 3.64
C SER A 56 -2.08 -16.77 3.75
N TYR A 57 -3.25 -16.46 4.29
CA TYR A 57 -3.67 -15.07 4.52
C TYR A 57 -2.68 -14.25 5.36
N ASP A 58 -2.07 -14.83 6.39
CA ASP A 58 -1.04 -14.18 7.19
C ASP A 58 0.21 -13.83 6.35
N GLU A 59 0.59 -14.74 5.44
CA GLU A 59 1.71 -14.51 4.53
C GLU A 59 1.37 -13.52 3.43
N ILE A 60 0.14 -13.52 2.90
CA ILE A 60 -0.33 -12.51 1.95
C ILE A 60 -0.27 -11.13 2.60
N LYS A 61 -0.68 -11.01 3.87
CA LYS A 61 -0.61 -9.76 4.66
C LYS A 61 0.81 -9.24 4.79
N LEU A 62 1.77 -10.11 5.13
CA LEU A 62 3.19 -9.76 5.17
C LEU A 62 3.70 -9.35 3.78
N SER A 63 3.29 -10.08 2.74
CA SER A 63 3.72 -9.83 1.36
C SER A 63 3.23 -8.46 0.83
N ALA A 64 2.14 -7.93 1.37
CA ALA A 64 1.60 -6.61 1.01
C ALA A 64 2.49 -5.44 1.45
N PHE A 65 3.51 -5.69 2.28
CA PHE A 65 4.55 -4.72 2.63
C PHE A 65 5.86 -4.87 1.83
N LEU A 66 5.94 -5.87 0.95
CA LEU A 66 7.09 -6.06 0.08
C LEU A 66 6.85 -5.38 -1.26
N SER A 67 7.66 -4.37 -1.56
CA SER A 67 7.72 -3.72 -2.87
C SER A 67 8.91 -4.26 -3.68
N VAL A 68 8.75 -4.31 -5.00
CA VAL A 68 9.82 -4.67 -5.95
C VAL A 68 10.01 -3.51 -6.91
N SER A 69 11.23 -3.02 -7.04
CA SER A 69 11.58 -1.95 -7.96
C SER A 69 12.49 -2.44 -9.09
N SER A 70 12.15 -2.11 -10.33
CA SER A 70 12.89 -2.54 -11.52
C SER A 70 13.03 -1.43 -12.54
N HIS A 71 14.21 -1.35 -13.17
CA HIS A 71 14.36 -0.62 -14.43
C HIS A 71 13.49 -1.30 -15.49
N THR A 72 12.75 -0.49 -16.23
CA THR A 72 11.73 -0.96 -17.17
C THR A 72 11.80 -0.13 -18.45
N GLU A 73 11.80 -0.82 -19.59
CA GLU A 73 11.61 -0.22 -20.91
C GLU A 73 10.12 -0.05 -21.18
N PHE A 74 9.69 1.16 -21.58
CA PHE A 74 8.28 1.45 -21.79
C PHE A 74 7.88 1.21 -23.24
N LEU A 75 6.83 0.39 -23.40
CA LEU A 75 6.27 0.09 -24.72
C LEU A 75 5.31 1.19 -25.19
N ASN A 76 4.65 1.86 -24.26
CA ASN A 76 3.64 2.91 -24.46
C ASN A 76 3.59 3.84 -23.23
N ASP A 77 2.62 4.75 -23.18
CA ASP A 77 2.49 5.76 -22.13
C ASP A 77 1.93 5.23 -20.80
N GLY A 78 1.59 3.94 -20.70
CA GLY A 78 1.02 3.35 -19.49
C GLY A 78 -0.48 3.61 -19.30
N ASN A 79 -1.22 4.06 -20.32
CA ASN A 79 -2.66 4.26 -20.22
C ASN A 79 -3.38 2.95 -19.82
N ARG A 80 -4.34 3.02 -18.89
CA ARG A 80 -5.06 1.85 -18.35
C ARG A 80 -5.69 0.93 -19.42
N PHE A 81 -6.02 1.47 -20.60
CA PHE A 81 -6.66 0.74 -21.69
C PHE A 81 -5.71 0.50 -22.88
N ASN A 82 -4.39 0.62 -22.68
CA ASN A 82 -3.41 0.44 -23.77
C ASN A 82 -3.29 -1.02 -24.25
N CYS A 83 -3.72 -2.00 -23.46
CA CYS A 83 -3.67 -3.44 -23.79
C CYS A 83 -2.31 -3.95 -24.29
N GLY A 84 -1.20 -3.35 -23.84
CA GLY A 84 0.15 -3.71 -24.27
C GLY A 84 0.50 -3.29 -25.70
N VAL A 85 -0.32 -2.45 -26.34
CA VAL A 85 -0.06 -1.92 -27.68
C VAL A 85 1.18 -1.01 -27.63
N ILE A 86 2.09 -1.19 -28.59
CA ILE A 86 3.33 -0.41 -28.67
C ILE A 86 3.03 0.97 -29.25
N GLU A 87 3.52 2.04 -28.61
CA GLU A 87 3.52 3.39 -29.20
C GLU A 87 4.61 3.46 -30.28
N GLU A 88 4.20 3.71 -31.51
CA GLU A 88 5.10 3.84 -32.66
C GLU A 88 5.87 5.17 -32.61
N ASP A 89 5.20 6.25 -32.20
CA ASP A 89 5.83 7.56 -32.06
C ASP A 89 6.48 7.71 -30.67
N LYS A 90 7.76 7.33 -30.60
CA LYS A 90 8.56 7.39 -29.37
C LYS A 90 8.73 8.79 -28.78
N SER A 91 8.37 9.86 -29.51
CA SER A 91 8.38 11.21 -28.94
C SER A 91 7.26 11.44 -27.91
N LYS A 92 6.25 10.57 -27.85
CA LYS A 92 5.10 10.69 -26.93
C LYS A 92 5.30 10.00 -25.58
N ILE A 93 6.37 9.23 -25.42
CA ILE A 93 6.64 8.46 -24.19
C ILE A 93 8.06 8.68 -23.71
N GLU A 94 8.31 8.43 -22.42
CA GLU A 94 9.66 8.15 -21.97
C GLU A 94 10.10 6.76 -22.46
N PRO A 95 11.37 6.56 -22.85
CA PRO A 95 11.83 5.27 -23.35
C PRO A 95 11.96 4.25 -22.22
N SER A 96 12.34 4.70 -21.01
CA SER A 96 12.59 3.84 -19.87
C SER A 96 12.44 4.60 -18.56
N GLY A 97 12.25 3.87 -17.47
CA GLY A 97 12.18 4.42 -16.12
C GLY A 97 12.31 3.34 -15.07
N VAL A 98 11.87 3.64 -13.85
CA VAL A 98 11.76 2.66 -12.76
C VAL A 98 10.29 2.47 -12.41
N ILE A 99 9.84 1.22 -12.38
CA ILE A 99 8.54 0.86 -11.79
C ILE A 99 8.81 0.29 -10.40
N VAL A 100 8.10 0.80 -9.40
CA VAL A 100 8.09 0.29 -8.03
C VAL A 100 6.73 -0.33 -7.78
N GLY A 101 6.64 -1.66 -7.70
CA GLY A 101 5.39 -2.36 -7.44
C GLY A 101 4.89 -2.12 -6.01
N MET A 102 3.97 -1.17 -5.84
CA MET A 102 3.36 -0.83 -4.55
C MET A 102 2.05 -1.58 -4.31
N ILE A 103 1.84 -2.05 -3.08
CA ILE A 103 0.62 -2.76 -2.67
C ILE A 103 -0.11 -1.97 -1.59
N GLY A 104 -1.35 -1.57 -1.90
CA GLY A 104 -2.25 -0.92 -0.95
C GLY A 104 -3.03 -1.92 -0.08
N GLY A 105 -3.77 -1.40 0.89
CA GLY A 105 -4.61 -2.23 1.77
C GLY A 105 -5.78 -2.87 1.01
N ARG A 106 -6.08 -4.14 1.32
CA ARG A 106 -7.18 -4.90 0.71
C ARG A 106 -8.27 -5.17 1.74
N PHE A 107 -9.48 -4.65 1.48
CA PHE A 107 -10.65 -4.83 2.35
C PHE A 107 -11.76 -5.69 1.73
N GLU A 108 -11.49 -6.43 0.66
CA GLU A 108 -12.48 -7.28 -0.04
C GLU A 108 -13.01 -8.44 0.80
N VAL A 109 -12.20 -8.98 1.72
CA VAL A 109 -12.54 -10.18 2.51
C VAL A 109 -12.48 -9.86 3.99
N PRO A 110 -13.60 -10.00 4.73
CA PRO A 110 -13.63 -9.78 6.17
C PRO A 110 -12.68 -10.66 6.96
N ASP A 111 -12.31 -10.17 8.15
CA ASP A 111 -11.57 -10.90 9.19
C ASP A 111 -10.11 -11.32 8.87
N VAL A 112 -9.59 -10.90 7.71
CA VAL A 112 -8.23 -11.19 7.24
C VAL A 112 -7.51 -9.93 6.77
N MET A 113 -6.18 -9.99 6.63
CA MET A 113 -5.40 -8.89 6.09
C MET A 113 -5.57 -7.59 6.91
N GLU A 114 -5.82 -6.46 6.23
CA GLU A 114 -6.07 -5.15 6.85
C GLU A 114 -7.32 -5.10 7.74
N TRP A 115 -8.31 -6.00 7.56
CA TRP A 115 -9.47 -6.04 8.46
C TRP A 115 -9.06 -6.26 9.90
N GLN A 116 -8.08 -7.13 10.12
CA GLN A 116 -7.65 -7.50 11.45
C GLN A 116 -7.11 -6.32 12.26
N ASP A 117 -6.63 -5.25 11.59
CA ASP A 117 -5.96 -4.12 12.25
C ASP A 117 -6.70 -2.79 12.10
N ILE A 118 -7.46 -2.61 11.02
CA ILE A 118 -8.07 -1.32 10.65
C ILE A 118 -9.60 -1.35 10.82
N VAL A 119 -10.24 -2.49 10.63
CA VAL A 119 -11.71 -2.61 10.76
C VAL A 119 -12.05 -3.24 12.10
N ILE A 120 -12.92 -2.59 12.85
CA ILE A 120 -13.38 -3.03 14.16
C ILE A 120 -14.81 -3.53 14.03
N THR A 121 -15.05 -4.79 14.36
CA THR A 121 -16.37 -5.45 14.23
C THR A 121 -16.75 -6.17 15.54
N PRO A 122 -18.06 -6.37 15.81
CA PRO A 122 -18.50 -7.06 17.04
C PRO A 122 -18.06 -8.53 17.09
N THR A 123 -17.87 -9.18 15.94
CA THR A 123 -17.44 -10.58 15.85
C THR A 123 -15.93 -10.74 15.93
N GLN A 124 -15.16 -9.87 15.26
CA GLN A 124 -13.70 -9.94 15.22
C GLN A 124 -13.06 -9.39 16.50
N ASN A 125 -13.42 -8.17 16.90
CA ASN A 125 -12.68 -7.39 17.90
C ASN A 125 -13.15 -7.69 19.33
N THR A 126 -12.90 -8.93 19.76
CA THR A 126 -13.26 -9.44 21.08
C THR A 126 -12.03 -9.97 21.83
N LYS A 127 -12.11 -10.02 23.18
CA LYS A 127 -11.08 -10.65 24.01
C LYS A 127 -10.84 -12.11 23.63
N ALA A 128 -11.87 -12.84 23.19
CA ALA A 128 -11.76 -14.23 22.76
C ALA A 128 -10.88 -14.39 21.51
N HIS A 129 -10.89 -13.40 20.62
CA HIS A 129 -10.02 -13.34 19.43
C HIS A 129 -8.69 -12.61 19.67
N GLY A 130 -8.33 -12.36 20.94
CA GLY A 130 -7.03 -11.84 21.33
C GLY A 130 -6.89 -10.32 21.30
N TYR A 131 -7.97 -9.57 21.07
CA TYR A 131 -7.97 -8.10 21.03
C TYR A 131 -8.05 -7.48 22.43
N GLY A 132 -7.57 -6.24 22.56
CA GLY A 132 -7.78 -5.38 23.72
C GLY A 132 -6.96 -5.75 24.96
N TYR A 133 -5.87 -6.51 24.80
CA TYR A 133 -4.95 -6.85 25.89
C TYR A 133 -4.01 -5.68 26.19
N ASN A 134 -3.94 -5.27 27.46
CA ASN A 134 -3.01 -4.27 27.94
C ASN A 134 -1.65 -4.90 28.30
N ILE A 135 -0.64 -4.07 28.61
CA ILE A 135 0.74 -4.52 28.86
C ILE A 135 0.81 -5.57 29.99
N SER A 136 0.11 -5.38 31.11
CA SER A 136 0.16 -6.34 32.22
C SER A 136 -0.56 -7.64 31.91
N GLU A 137 -1.64 -7.60 31.13
CA GLU A 137 -2.33 -8.80 30.64
C GLU A 137 -1.49 -9.57 29.62
N LEU A 138 -0.72 -8.87 28.77
CA LEU A 138 0.18 -9.47 27.78
C LEU A 138 1.31 -10.26 28.44
N GLU A 139 1.86 -9.77 29.54
CA GLU A 139 2.91 -10.47 30.31
C GLU A 139 2.44 -11.77 30.95
N GLN A 140 1.12 -11.95 31.11
CA GLN A 140 0.53 -13.08 31.84
C GLN A 140 -0.15 -14.12 30.94
N THR A 141 -0.20 -13.89 29.63
CA THR A 141 -0.91 -14.76 28.68
C THR A 141 0.04 -15.45 27.71
N ASP A 142 -0.07 -16.77 27.59
CA ASP A 142 0.69 -17.59 26.60
C ASP A 142 -0.19 -17.99 25.40
N LYS A 143 -1.29 -17.25 25.16
CA LYS A 143 -2.18 -17.53 24.04
C LYS A 143 -1.56 -17.07 22.72
N ARG A 144 -1.31 -18.01 21.81
CA ARG A 144 -0.77 -17.74 20.46
C ARG A 144 -1.51 -16.62 19.71
N ILE A 145 -2.85 -16.59 19.78
CA ILE A 145 -3.65 -15.56 19.09
C ILE A 145 -3.38 -14.16 19.64
N VAL A 146 -3.13 -14.04 20.95
CA VAL A 146 -2.76 -12.76 21.58
C VAL A 146 -1.35 -12.35 21.15
N GLY A 147 -0.40 -13.30 21.15
CA GLY A 147 0.95 -13.04 20.64
C GLY A 147 0.97 -12.60 19.16
N TYR A 148 0.09 -13.19 18.34
CA TYR A 148 -0.09 -12.76 16.94
C TYR A 148 -0.61 -11.32 16.85
N ARG A 149 -1.62 -10.94 17.65
CA ARG A 149 -2.10 -9.55 17.71
C ARG A 149 -1.01 -8.59 18.19
N GLN A 150 -0.21 -9.00 19.19
CA GLN A 150 0.88 -8.20 19.74
C GLN A 150 1.95 -7.84 18.70
N LEU A 151 2.24 -8.74 17.76
CA LEU A 151 3.15 -8.46 16.65
C LEU A 151 2.67 -7.26 15.84
N TRP A 152 1.38 -7.22 15.49
CA TRP A 152 0.82 -6.14 14.67
C TRP A 152 0.61 -4.85 15.44
N THR A 153 0.18 -4.90 16.70
CA THR A 153 0.06 -3.70 17.53
C THR A 153 1.42 -3.05 17.81
N SER A 154 2.47 -3.87 17.92
CA SER A 154 3.86 -3.39 18.05
C SER A 154 4.37 -2.83 16.71
N PHE A 155 4.13 -3.52 15.59
CA PHE A 155 4.52 -3.07 14.26
C PHE A 155 3.90 -1.72 13.87
N TYR A 156 2.62 -1.53 14.17
CA TYR A 156 1.95 -0.25 13.97
C TYR A 156 2.11 0.72 15.13
N GLU A 157 2.79 0.35 16.23
CA GLU A 157 2.88 1.15 17.46
C GLU A 157 1.51 1.71 17.91
N ALA A 158 0.49 0.85 17.90
CA ALA A 158 -0.88 1.22 18.22
C ALA A 158 -1.62 0.05 18.89
N HIS A 159 -2.34 0.33 19.97
CA HIS A 159 -3.20 -0.65 20.62
C HIS A 159 -4.42 -0.96 19.76
N ASP A 160 -4.72 -2.25 19.62
CA ASP A 160 -6.00 -2.69 19.08
C ASP A 160 -7.13 -2.43 20.09
N GLN A 161 -8.35 -2.44 19.60
CA GLN A 161 -9.53 -2.00 20.35
C GLN A 161 -10.56 -3.10 20.39
N LEU A 162 -11.28 -3.21 21.51
CA LEU A 162 -12.50 -4.01 21.58
C LEU A 162 -13.65 -3.23 20.98
N PHE A 163 -14.53 -3.92 20.25
CA PHE A 163 -15.70 -3.28 19.64
C PHE A 163 -16.57 -2.56 20.68
N GLU A 164 -16.85 -3.20 21.82
CA GLU A 164 -17.67 -2.65 22.91
C GLU A 164 -17.11 -1.35 23.50
N GLN A 165 -15.79 -1.13 23.42
CA GLN A 165 -15.14 0.08 23.92
C GLN A 165 -15.25 1.25 22.95
N VAL A 166 -15.41 0.97 21.65
CA VAL A 166 -15.38 2.00 20.59
C VAL A 166 -16.73 2.25 19.93
N CYS A 167 -17.69 1.32 19.99
CA CYS A 167 -18.93 1.40 19.23
C CYS A 167 -19.82 2.60 19.62
N ALA A 168 -19.74 3.05 20.87
CA ALA A 168 -20.43 4.23 21.36
C ALA A 168 -19.66 5.54 21.10
N LEU A 169 -18.37 5.47 20.77
CA LEU A 169 -17.55 6.66 20.57
C LEU A 169 -17.97 7.40 19.29
N ASP A 170 -17.85 8.73 19.34
CA ASP A 170 -18.00 9.61 18.19
C ASP A 170 -16.76 10.50 18.11
N THR A 171 -15.77 10.02 17.37
CA THR A 171 -14.47 10.71 17.23
C THR A 171 -13.99 10.62 15.79
N PRO A 172 -13.18 11.59 15.33
CA PRO A 172 -12.61 11.54 13.98
C PRO A 172 -11.77 10.29 13.69
N ARG A 173 -11.28 9.58 14.71
CA ARG A 173 -10.53 8.33 14.54
C ARG A 173 -11.42 7.18 14.08
N TYR A 174 -12.61 7.03 14.67
CA TYR A 174 -13.47 5.87 14.49
C TYR A 174 -14.68 6.21 13.63
N TYR A 175 -14.60 5.87 12.34
CA TYR A 175 -15.69 6.12 11.40
C TYR A 175 -16.65 4.94 11.35
N LYS A 176 -17.92 5.16 11.72
CA LYS A 176 -18.98 4.14 11.63
C LYS A 176 -19.42 4.01 10.17
N VAL A 177 -19.19 2.85 9.58
CA VAL A 177 -19.52 2.59 8.17
C VAL A 177 -21.04 2.45 8.05
N PRO A 178 -21.72 3.30 7.24
CA PRO A 178 -23.17 3.30 7.15
C PRO A 178 -23.75 1.93 6.76
N ASN A 179 -24.89 1.57 7.36
CA ASN A 179 -25.62 0.32 7.12
C ASN A 179 -24.84 -0.96 7.47
N THR A 180 -23.82 -0.87 8.32
CA THR A 180 -23.04 -2.01 8.82
C THR A 180 -22.72 -1.80 10.30
N GLU A 181 -22.19 -2.84 10.94
CA GLU A 181 -21.58 -2.74 12.29
C GLU A 181 -20.07 -2.47 12.23
N PHE A 182 -19.54 -2.12 11.05
CA PHE A 182 -18.10 -1.92 10.87
C PHE A 182 -17.70 -0.52 11.32
N ILE A 183 -16.59 -0.45 12.06
CA ILE A 183 -15.96 0.79 12.46
C ILE A 183 -14.58 0.83 11.83
N PHE A 184 -14.33 1.83 11.01
CA PHE A 184 -13.06 2.02 10.31
C PHE A 184 -12.14 2.94 11.13
N ASP A 185 -10.95 2.46 11.50
CA ASP A 185 -9.95 3.24 12.22
C ASP A 185 -9.09 4.07 11.24
N ASN A 186 -9.41 5.35 11.13
CA ASN A 186 -8.72 6.30 10.26
C ASN A 186 -7.23 6.47 10.62
N VAL A 187 -6.86 6.30 11.90
CA VAL A 187 -5.48 6.47 12.36
C VAL A 187 -4.64 5.24 11.99
N LEU A 188 -5.18 4.03 12.13
CA LEU A 188 -4.46 2.82 11.72
C LEU A 188 -4.30 2.75 10.20
N MET A 189 -5.31 3.16 9.43
CA MET A 189 -5.17 3.29 7.97
C MET A 189 -4.04 4.26 7.58
N LYS A 190 -3.93 5.40 8.29
CA LYS A 190 -2.82 6.34 8.09
C LYS A 190 -1.46 5.70 8.38
N ARG A 191 -1.32 4.94 9.46
CA ARG A 191 -0.06 4.22 9.77
C ARG A 191 0.28 3.18 8.70
N ARG A 192 -0.72 2.44 8.21
CA ARG A 192 -0.56 1.49 7.09
C ARG A 192 -0.07 2.17 5.81
N TYR A 193 -0.59 3.36 5.49
CA TYR A 193 -0.12 4.14 4.34
C TYR A 193 1.29 4.71 4.53
N ALA A 194 1.60 5.23 5.72
CA ALA A 194 2.90 5.84 6.02
C ALA A 194 4.08 4.92 5.67
N ILE A 195 3.96 3.62 6.00
CA ILE A 195 4.99 2.61 5.70
C ILE A 195 5.23 2.48 4.19
N SER A 196 4.16 2.38 3.40
CA SER A 196 4.27 2.27 1.94
C SER A 196 4.81 3.56 1.31
N PHE A 197 4.41 4.73 1.82
CA PHE A 197 4.89 6.01 1.30
C PHE A 197 6.36 6.24 1.61
N ASP A 198 6.79 5.93 2.83
CA ASP A 198 8.20 6.02 3.21
C ASP A 198 9.06 5.11 2.31
N THR A 199 8.58 3.89 2.06
CA THR A 199 9.25 2.94 1.17
C THR A 199 9.38 3.51 -0.25
N LEU A 200 8.28 4.01 -0.82
CA LEU A 200 8.28 4.59 -2.18
C LEU A 200 9.19 5.81 -2.28
N LEU A 201 9.08 6.75 -1.34
CA LEU A 201 9.84 8.00 -1.35
C LEU A 201 11.34 7.74 -1.19
N LEU A 202 11.73 6.88 -0.26
CA LEU A 202 13.14 6.55 -0.04
C LEU A 202 13.72 5.76 -1.22
N GLU A 203 12.97 4.81 -1.77
CA GLU A 203 13.39 4.04 -2.94
C GLU A 203 13.56 4.95 -4.17
N ALA A 204 12.57 5.79 -4.47
CA ALA A 204 12.63 6.73 -5.59
C ALA A 204 13.85 7.66 -5.46
N ASN A 205 14.08 8.21 -4.27
CA ASN A 205 15.24 9.06 -4.00
C ASN A 205 16.57 8.34 -4.23
N VAL A 206 16.71 7.09 -3.76
CA VAL A 206 17.91 6.28 -3.98
C VAL A 206 18.11 5.98 -5.47
N ARG A 207 17.04 5.70 -6.22
CA ARG A 207 17.11 5.46 -7.67
C ARG A 207 17.58 6.70 -8.42
N GLY A 208 17.10 7.89 -8.06
CA GLY A 208 17.60 9.15 -8.58
C GLY A 208 19.10 9.33 -8.33
N ALA A 209 19.52 9.12 -7.08
CA ALA A 209 20.93 9.24 -6.69
C ALA A 209 21.85 8.27 -7.45
N LEU A 210 21.44 7.01 -7.62
CA LEU A 210 22.20 6.01 -8.36
C LEU A 210 22.28 6.32 -9.87
N ALA A 211 21.28 7.01 -10.41
CA ALA A 211 21.24 7.43 -11.81
C ALA A 211 21.88 8.80 -12.05
N ASP A 212 22.34 9.49 -11.00
CA ASP A 212 22.80 10.89 -11.04
C ASP A 212 21.75 11.87 -11.65
N ASN A 213 20.47 11.54 -11.48
CA ASN A 213 19.35 12.27 -12.06
C ASN A 213 18.36 12.70 -10.96
N GLN A 214 17.68 13.82 -11.19
CA GLN A 214 16.50 14.18 -10.42
C GLN A 214 15.32 13.29 -10.82
N VAL A 215 14.41 13.04 -9.89
CA VAL A 215 13.27 12.14 -10.07
C VAL A 215 12.00 12.91 -10.31
N TYR A 216 11.27 12.45 -11.33
CA TYR A 216 9.86 12.73 -11.51
C TYR A 216 9.06 11.53 -11.01
N LEU A 217 8.53 11.62 -9.79
CA LEU A 217 7.78 10.53 -9.17
C LEU A 217 6.30 10.62 -9.56
N HIS A 218 5.81 9.65 -10.31
CA HIS A 218 4.39 9.50 -10.64
C HIS A 218 3.71 8.57 -9.61
N VAL A 219 2.65 9.07 -9.00
CA VAL A 219 1.90 8.40 -7.93
C VAL A 219 0.45 8.22 -8.33
N VAL A 220 -0.04 6.98 -8.22
CA VAL A 220 -1.45 6.63 -8.32
C VAL A 220 -1.97 6.07 -7.00
N GLY A 221 -3.29 6.03 -6.84
CA GLY A 221 -3.95 5.48 -5.67
C GLY A 221 -3.87 3.95 -5.57
N PHE A 222 -2.78 3.39 -5.07
CA PHE A 222 -2.67 1.95 -4.79
C PHE A 222 -3.56 1.55 -3.58
N GLY A 223 -4.45 0.58 -3.79
CA GLY A 223 -5.47 0.16 -2.80
C GLY A 223 -6.67 1.10 -2.66
N LEU A 224 -6.80 2.14 -3.51
CA LEU A 224 -7.93 3.09 -3.48
C LEU A 224 -9.04 2.79 -4.51
N GLY A 225 -8.83 1.77 -5.32
CA GLY A 225 -9.78 1.28 -6.32
C GLY A 225 -10.88 0.42 -5.70
N VAL A 226 -11.06 -0.78 -6.24
CA VAL A 226 -12.06 -1.74 -5.74
C VAL A 226 -11.79 -2.16 -4.29
N TRP A 227 -10.52 -2.22 -3.89
CA TRP A 227 -10.08 -2.70 -2.57
C TRP A 227 -10.42 -1.83 -1.35
N ARG A 228 -10.95 -0.63 -1.54
CA ARG A 228 -11.28 0.28 -0.43
C ARG A 228 -12.59 -0.12 0.26
N ILE A 229 -12.73 0.22 1.53
CA ILE A 229 -13.96 0.01 2.31
C ILE A 229 -14.75 1.31 2.53
N VAL A 230 -14.07 2.47 2.63
CA VAL A 230 -14.72 3.76 2.84
C VAL A 230 -14.28 4.80 1.82
N GLN A 231 -15.21 5.69 1.45
CA GLN A 231 -14.95 6.67 0.39
C GLN A 231 -13.79 7.61 0.76
N HIS A 232 -13.73 8.12 1.99
CA HIS A 232 -12.72 9.10 2.39
C HIS A 232 -11.29 8.55 2.55
N GLN A 233 -11.03 7.28 2.23
CA GLN A 233 -9.68 6.73 2.19
C GLN A 233 -8.72 7.53 1.29
N TYR A 234 -9.22 8.16 0.21
CA TYR A 234 -8.38 9.04 -0.63
C TYR A 234 -7.87 10.27 0.12
N LYS A 235 -8.67 10.84 1.05
CA LYS A 235 -8.24 11.98 1.87
C LYS A 235 -7.16 11.55 2.85
N ILE A 236 -7.33 10.38 3.47
CA ILE A 236 -6.33 9.81 4.38
C ILE A 236 -5.03 9.56 3.61
N PHE A 237 -5.12 9.00 2.39
CA PHE A 237 -3.97 8.75 1.52
C PHE A 237 -3.21 10.06 1.24
N LEU A 238 -3.86 11.07 0.67
CA LEU A 238 -3.20 12.34 0.31
C LEU A 238 -2.66 13.08 1.53
N ALA A 239 -3.45 13.19 2.61
CA ALA A 239 -2.99 13.84 3.84
C ALA A 239 -1.76 13.14 4.41
N THR A 240 -1.79 11.80 4.48
CA THR A 240 -0.66 11.02 4.98
C THR A 240 0.56 11.16 4.07
N PHE A 241 0.38 11.15 2.74
CA PHE A 241 1.49 11.33 1.80
C PHE A 241 2.15 12.69 1.99
N GLY A 242 1.37 13.76 2.15
CA GLY A 242 1.88 15.11 2.44
C GLY A 242 2.68 15.17 3.75
N GLU A 243 2.17 14.53 4.81
CA GLU A 243 2.91 14.45 6.08
C GLU A 243 4.22 13.66 5.95
N ARG A 244 4.23 12.55 5.20
CA ARG A 244 5.43 11.75 4.98
C ARG A 244 6.45 12.49 4.13
N LEU A 245 6.01 13.20 3.08
CA LEU A 245 6.86 14.09 2.29
C LEU A 245 7.52 15.15 3.19
N LEU A 246 6.75 15.86 4.01
CA LEU A 246 7.32 16.86 4.94
C LEU A 246 8.32 16.22 5.93
N THR A 247 7.97 15.06 6.48
CA THR A 247 8.83 14.37 7.45
C THR A 247 10.16 13.94 6.82
N LEU A 248 10.11 13.47 5.58
CA LEU A 248 11.27 12.96 4.87
C LEU A 248 11.99 14.01 4.03
N ALA A 249 11.40 15.20 3.80
CA ALA A 249 11.94 16.24 2.94
C ALA A 249 13.44 16.55 3.15
N PRO A 250 13.99 16.57 4.39
CA PRO A 250 15.42 16.77 4.61
C PRO A 250 16.34 15.68 4.01
N ARG A 251 15.78 14.54 3.61
CA ARG A 251 16.48 13.36 3.06
C ARG A 251 16.18 13.12 1.58
N LEU A 252 15.13 13.71 1.05
CA LEU A 252 14.65 13.47 -0.32
C LEU A 252 15.32 14.41 -1.31
N THR A 253 16.64 14.33 -1.44
CA THR A 253 17.48 15.26 -2.24
C THR A 253 17.42 15.05 -3.76
N HIS A 254 16.79 13.98 -4.23
CA HIS A 254 16.71 13.63 -5.65
C HIS A 254 15.28 13.55 -6.17
N ILE A 255 14.26 13.97 -5.41
CA ILE A 255 12.88 14.01 -5.90
C ILE A 255 12.51 15.45 -6.21
N ASP A 256 12.50 15.81 -7.49
CA ASP A 256 12.17 17.16 -7.92
C ASP A 256 10.65 17.37 -8.03
N VAL A 257 9.93 16.32 -8.44
CA VAL A 257 8.48 16.38 -8.65
C VAL A 257 7.79 15.16 -8.07
N VAL A 258 6.63 15.38 -7.45
CA VAL A 258 5.64 14.35 -7.17
C VAL A 258 4.34 14.67 -7.90
N GLN A 259 3.98 13.82 -8.86
CA GLN A 259 2.79 13.90 -9.68
C GLN A 259 1.73 12.93 -9.18
N PHE A 260 0.62 13.45 -8.66
CA PHE A 260 -0.53 12.65 -8.27
C PHE A 260 -1.53 12.57 -9.42
N SER A 261 -1.76 11.37 -9.94
CA SER A 261 -2.74 11.11 -11.00
C SER A 261 -3.92 10.27 -10.50
N HIS A 262 -5.10 10.49 -11.10
CA HIS A 262 -6.36 9.82 -10.78
C HIS A 262 -6.94 10.13 -9.39
N PHE A 263 -6.61 11.29 -8.83
CA PHE A 263 -7.27 11.85 -7.66
C PHE A 263 -8.31 12.89 -8.10
N LYS A 264 -9.44 12.97 -7.38
CA LYS A 264 -10.50 13.96 -7.68
C LYS A 264 -10.21 15.32 -7.05
N GLU A 265 -9.55 15.29 -5.91
CA GLU A 265 -9.15 16.44 -5.13
C GLU A 265 -7.91 17.06 -5.77
N ASN A 266 -7.93 18.38 -5.94
CA ASN A 266 -6.78 19.16 -6.39
C ASN A 266 -5.95 19.75 -5.24
N ALA A 267 -6.37 19.51 -3.99
CA ALA A 267 -5.68 19.93 -2.79
C ALA A 267 -6.04 19.06 -1.56
N CYS A 268 -5.05 18.80 -0.70
CA CYS A 268 -5.20 18.18 0.61
C CYS A 268 -4.03 18.59 1.52
N GLY A 269 -4.30 19.45 2.51
CA GLY A 269 -3.26 19.96 3.41
C GLY A 269 -2.18 20.73 2.65
N VAL A 270 -0.93 20.27 2.76
CA VAL A 270 0.22 20.86 2.06
C VAL A 270 0.35 20.45 0.60
N LEU A 271 -0.44 19.47 0.15
CA LEU A 271 -0.46 19.04 -1.25
C LEU A 271 -1.50 19.85 -1.99
N TYR A 272 -1.09 20.68 -2.93
CA TYR A 272 -1.98 21.29 -3.91
C TYR A 272 -1.22 21.46 -5.22
N ASP A 273 -1.93 21.53 -6.35
CA ASP A 273 -1.30 21.65 -7.66
C ASP A 273 -0.43 22.93 -7.74
N GLY A 274 0.84 22.76 -8.10
CA GLY A 274 1.83 23.84 -8.13
C GLY A 274 2.49 24.17 -6.79
N ALA A 275 2.16 23.48 -5.70
CA ALA A 275 2.87 23.67 -4.43
C ALA A 275 4.35 23.32 -4.56
N VAL A 276 5.20 24.00 -3.81
CA VAL A 276 6.62 23.64 -3.66
C VAL A 276 6.90 23.44 -2.18
N LEU A 277 7.23 22.20 -1.80
CA LEU A 277 7.66 21.86 -0.46
C LEU A 277 9.12 22.23 -0.31
N THR A 278 9.40 23.40 0.27
CA THR A 278 10.75 23.92 0.40
C THR A 278 11.57 23.15 1.44
N THR A 279 12.84 22.92 1.11
CA THR A 279 13.81 22.32 2.04
C THR A 279 15.22 22.73 1.64
N GLU A 280 16.01 23.18 2.61
CA GLU A 280 17.38 23.70 2.37
C GLU A 280 18.34 22.62 1.86
N THR A 281 17.99 21.34 2.08
CA THR A 281 18.78 20.19 1.67
C THR A 281 18.56 19.79 0.20
N HIS A 282 17.50 20.28 -0.45
CA HIS A 282 17.20 19.93 -1.84
C HIS A 282 18.00 20.82 -2.80
N PRO A 283 18.72 20.26 -3.79
CA PRO A 283 19.53 21.05 -4.72
C PRO A 283 18.73 22.04 -5.57
N ARG A 284 17.42 21.82 -5.72
CA ARG A 284 16.49 22.73 -6.42
C ARG A 284 15.60 23.56 -5.47
N GLY A 285 15.92 23.58 -4.17
CA GLY A 285 15.21 24.37 -3.15
C GLY A 285 13.91 23.77 -2.62
N GLY A 286 13.39 22.71 -3.24
CA GLY A 286 12.22 21.99 -2.77
C GLY A 286 11.72 20.93 -3.75
N ILE A 287 10.56 20.35 -3.41
CA ILE A 287 9.85 19.34 -4.19
C ILE A 287 8.56 19.94 -4.74
N LYS A 288 8.37 19.94 -6.06
CA LYS A 288 7.15 20.43 -6.71
C LYS A 288 6.05 19.37 -6.64
N ILE A 289 4.84 19.80 -6.31
CA ILE A 289 3.65 18.95 -6.29
C ILE A 289 2.77 19.27 -7.49
N LEU A 290 2.37 18.24 -8.21
CA LEU A 290 1.43 18.33 -9.32
C LEU A 290 0.25 17.41 -9.03
N ILE A 291 -0.97 17.91 -9.20
CA ILE A 291 -2.21 17.15 -8.99
C ILE A 291 -3.09 17.33 -10.21
N ASN A 292 -2.80 16.51 -11.22
CA ASN A 292 -3.55 16.44 -12.47
C ASN A 292 -3.36 15.05 -13.10
N ASN A 293 -4.16 14.72 -14.10
CA ASN A 293 -4.05 13.41 -14.74
C ASN A 293 -2.95 13.40 -15.78
N ARG A 294 -2.06 12.42 -15.66
CA ARG A 294 -1.05 12.07 -16.65
C ARG A 294 -0.91 10.55 -16.71
N ASN A 295 -0.68 10.01 -17.90
CA ASN A 295 -0.33 8.60 -18.03
C ASN A 295 1.12 8.39 -17.54
N PRO A 296 1.41 7.29 -16.83
CA PRO A 296 2.68 7.11 -16.13
C PRO A 296 3.91 7.36 -17.01
N ALA A 297 4.03 6.67 -18.15
CA ALA A 297 5.18 6.72 -19.04
C ALA A 297 5.04 7.73 -20.19
N GLN A 298 4.04 8.63 -20.14
CA GLN A 298 3.91 9.72 -21.10
C GLN A 298 5.20 10.56 -21.14
N LYS A 299 5.57 11.16 -22.28
CA LYS A 299 6.77 12.01 -22.38
C LYS A 299 6.74 13.14 -21.36
N LEU A 300 7.86 13.35 -20.68
CA LEU A 300 8.06 14.44 -19.73
C LEU A 300 8.06 15.79 -20.45
N PRO A 301 7.49 16.84 -19.83
CA PRO A 301 7.69 18.21 -20.29
C PRO A 301 9.18 18.56 -20.38
N ALA A 302 9.54 19.51 -21.25
CA ALA A 302 10.94 19.92 -21.45
C ALA A 302 11.65 20.35 -20.15
N GLU A 303 10.93 20.90 -19.16
CA GLU A 303 11.49 21.24 -17.85
C GLU A 303 12.03 20.02 -17.07
N TYR A 304 11.60 18.80 -17.41
CA TYR A 304 11.96 17.55 -16.76
C TYR A 304 12.58 16.52 -17.72
N GLU A 305 13.06 16.94 -18.90
CA GLU A 305 13.55 16.01 -19.93
C GLU A 305 14.70 15.10 -19.46
N SER A 306 15.53 15.57 -18.53
CA SER A 306 16.63 14.80 -17.93
C SER A 306 16.25 14.04 -16.66
N ALA A 307 15.00 14.12 -16.21
CA ALA A 307 14.58 13.47 -14.99
C ALA A 307 14.41 11.95 -15.19
N LEU A 308 14.79 11.18 -14.18
CA LEU A 308 14.41 9.78 -14.08
C LEU A 308 12.93 9.70 -13.70
N ILE A 309 12.12 9.08 -14.54
CA ILE A 309 10.74 8.79 -14.19
C ILE A 309 10.67 7.55 -13.28
N VAL A 310 9.97 7.69 -12.17
CA VAL A 310 9.70 6.62 -11.21
C VAL A 310 8.20 6.49 -11.03
N GLU A 311 7.66 5.28 -11.16
CA GLU A 311 6.22 5.00 -11.12
C GLU A 311 5.88 4.09 -9.92
N SER A 312 4.76 4.38 -9.24
CA SER A 312 4.23 3.58 -8.12
C SER A 312 3.13 2.60 -8.51
#